data_AF-G8A220-F1
#
_entry.id   AF-G8A220-F1
#
_cell.length_a   1.000
_cell.length_b   1.000
_cell.length_c   1.000
_cell.angle_alpha   90.00
_cell.angle_beta   90.00
_cell.angle_gamma   90.00
#
_symmetry.space_group_name_H-M   'P 1'
#
loop_
_entity.id
_entity.type
_entity.pdbx_description
1 polymer ?
#
loop_
_entity_poly.entity_id
_entity_poly.type
_entity_poly.pdbx_seq_one_letter_code
_entity_poly.pdbx_strand_id
1 'polypeptide(L)'
;MTGFEDLAEGCISSILSRTTPVDAGRLSVVSKTFLSAADSDAVWNHFLPSDVNSIISQSPSLANAPSKKALYLTLSDRPIIIDDAKKSFQLDRKSGKKCYMLAARSLHIIWGDDDRYWIWTAMPDSRFPEVANLRLVWWLEIRGMINNLALSPNTQYAAYLVFKLIDGYGFETLPVDLSVGVEGGHSSTKIVCLDPNVERRQNSRHARFYGRADRVVGLPRPGVRSDGWLEIEMGEFNSGLENEEVQMSVIEIKAGETKGNFFLEGIEVRPKVDN
;
A
#
# COMPACT_ATOMS: atom_id res chain seq x y z
N MET A 1 23.55 -36.94 23.96
CA MET A 1 22.51 -35.96 23.57
C MET A 1 22.75 -35.68 22.11
N THR A 2 21.78 -35.98 21.24
CA THR A 2 21.82 -35.53 19.85
C THR A 2 21.53 -34.05 19.83
N GLY A 3 22.46 -33.26 19.29
CA GLY A 3 22.32 -31.82 19.15
C GLY A 3 21.40 -31.47 17.99
N PHE A 4 21.01 -30.20 17.88
CA PHE A 4 20.18 -29.74 16.76
C PHE A 4 20.94 -29.83 15.42
N GLU A 5 22.28 -29.81 15.50
CA GLU A 5 23.23 -30.05 14.42
C GLU A 5 23.23 -31.48 13.85
N ASP A 6 22.65 -32.46 14.54
CA ASP A 6 22.56 -33.85 14.09
C ASP A 6 21.31 -34.12 13.21
N LEU A 7 20.44 -33.11 13.04
CA LEU A 7 19.25 -33.22 12.19
C LEU A 7 19.64 -33.29 10.70
N ALA A 8 18.98 -34.17 9.96
CA ALA A 8 19.08 -34.21 8.50
C ALA A 8 18.60 -32.87 7.88
N GLU A 9 19.21 -32.46 6.78
CA GLU A 9 18.89 -31.21 6.08
C GLU A 9 17.40 -31.07 5.75
N GLY A 10 16.73 -32.17 5.37
CA GLY A 10 15.30 -32.18 5.10
C GLY A 10 14.45 -31.87 6.34
N CYS A 11 14.86 -32.33 7.53
CA CYS A 11 14.19 -32.00 8.79
C CYS A 11 14.37 -30.51 9.10
N ILE A 12 15.58 -29.98 8.93
CA ILE A 12 15.86 -28.55 9.11
C ILE A 12 15.03 -27.72 8.13
N SER A 13 14.97 -28.11 6.85
CA SER A 13 14.17 -27.42 5.83
C SER A 13 12.68 -27.40 6.18
N SER A 14 12.14 -28.52 6.69
CA SER A 14 10.74 -28.62 7.14
C SER A 14 10.43 -27.74 8.36
N ILE A 15 11.43 -27.55 9.24
CA ILE A 15 11.31 -26.60 10.37
C ILE A 15 11.35 -25.17 9.84
N LEU A 16 12.35 -24.83 9.02
CA LEU A 16 12.54 -23.49 8.48
C LEU A 16 11.34 -23.01 7.64
N SER A 17 10.70 -23.90 6.87
CA SER A 17 9.53 -23.55 6.06
C SER A 17 8.29 -23.14 6.88
N ARG A 18 8.29 -23.41 8.20
CA ARG A 18 7.25 -23.00 9.14
C ARG A 18 7.59 -21.74 9.94
N THR A 19 8.75 -21.13 9.66
CA THR A 19 9.20 -19.89 10.28
C THR A 19 8.90 -18.69 9.39
N THR A 20 9.45 -17.51 9.69
CA THR A 20 9.39 -16.37 8.77
C THR A 20 10.57 -16.39 7.77
N PRO A 21 10.44 -15.74 6.61
CA PRO A 21 11.56 -15.52 5.68
C PRO A 21 12.79 -14.91 6.36
N VAL A 22 12.58 -14.01 7.31
CA VAL A 22 13.65 -13.36 8.09
C VAL A 22 14.35 -14.37 9.00
N ASP A 23 13.60 -15.24 9.67
CA ASP A 23 14.17 -16.25 10.57
C ASP A 23 14.93 -17.32 9.78
N ALA A 24 14.41 -17.76 8.62
CA ALA A 24 15.16 -18.64 7.73
C ALA A 24 16.49 -18.01 7.30
N GLY A 25 16.48 -16.72 6.95
CA GLY A 25 17.70 -15.96 6.66
C GLY A 25 18.67 -15.89 7.84
N ARG A 26 18.17 -15.65 9.06
CA ARG A 26 19.00 -15.61 10.28
C ARG A 26 19.57 -16.97 10.66
N LEU A 27 18.79 -18.04 10.51
CA LEU A 27 19.22 -19.40 10.85
C LEU A 27 20.24 -19.94 9.84
N SER A 28 20.26 -19.40 8.61
CA SER A 28 21.22 -19.80 7.57
C SER A 28 22.70 -19.64 7.99
N VAL A 29 23.03 -18.73 8.93
CA VAL A 29 24.41 -18.49 9.36
C VAL A 29 24.87 -19.40 10.50
N VAL A 30 24.01 -20.29 11.01
CA VAL A 30 24.32 -21.18 12.14
C VAL A 30 25.30 -22.29 11.74
N SER A 31 25.10 -22.90 10.57
CA SER A 31 25.98 -23.96 10.05
C SER A 31 25.81 -24.13 8.53
N LYS A 32 26.69 -24.90 7.90
CA LYS A 32 26.56 -25.21 6.45
C LYS A 32 25.28 -25.98 6.13
N THR A 33 24.84 -26.87 7.01
CA THR A 33 23.59 -27.63 6.84
C THR A 33 22.39 -26.70 6.92
N PHE A 34 22.40 -25.74 7.85
CA PHE A 34 21.37 -24.71 7.96
C PHE A 34 21.36 -23.78 6.75
N LEU A 35 22.53 -23.38 6.26
CA LEU A 35 22.65 -22.57 5.06
C LEU A 35 22.00 -23.27 3.85
N SER A 36 22.36 -24.54 3.61
CA SER A 36 21.80 -25.34 2.52
C SER A 36 20.28 -25.50 2.65
N ALA A 37 19.80 -25.86 3.84
CA ALA A 37 18.37 -25.98 4.11
C ALA A 37 17.61 -24.66 3.90
N ALA A 38 18.15 -23.55 4.41
CA ALA A 38 17.55 -22.23 4.32
C ALA A 38 17.55 -21.67 2.89
N ASP A 39 18.45 -22.11 2.02
CA ASP A 39 18.51 -21.71 0.61
C ASP A 39 17.69 -22.62 -0.31
N SER A 40 17.12 -23.71 0.21
CA SER A 40 16.36 -24.68 -0.58
C SER A 40 15.03 -24.11 -1.10
N ASP A 41 14.70 -24.39 -2.36
CA ASP A 41 13.41 -23.99 -2.95
C ASP A 41 12.21 -24.60 -2.22
N ALA A 42 12.39 -25.73 -1.54
CA ALA A 42 11.37 -26.32 -0.68
C ALA A 42 10.93 -25.36 0.42
N VAL A 43 11.87 -24.66 1.07
CA VAL A 43 11.58 -23.63 2.08
C VAL A 43 10.89 -22.43 1.46
N TRP A 44 11.46 -21.87 0.38
CA TRP A 44 10.97 -20.62 -0.21
C TRP A 44 9.61 -20.77 -0.93
N ASN A 45 9.25 -21.97 -1.39
CA ASN A 45 7.90 -22.24 -1.89
C ASN A 45 6.82 -22.02 -0.82
N HIS A 46 7.13 -22.19 0.47
CA HIS A 46 6.16 -21.90 1.55
C HIS A 46 6.03 -20.42 1.88
N PHE A 47 7.04 -19.62 1.56
CA PHE A 47 7.04 -18.16 1.77
C PHE A 47 6.44 -17.38 0.61
N LEU A 48 6.37 -17.99 -0.58
CA LEU A 48 5.72 -17.42 -1.74
C LEU A 48 4.22 -17.70 -1.70
N PRO A 49 3.38 -16.77 -2.16
CA PRO A 49 1.96 -17.04 -2.37
C PRO A 49 1.73 -18.22 -3.32
N SER A 50 0.70 -19.03 -3.07
CA SER A 50 0.37 -20.19 -3.91
C SER A 50 0.05 -19.82 -5.36
N ASP A 51 -0.46 -18.61 -5.58
CA ASP A 51 -0.80 -18.04 -6.89
C ASP A 51 0.32 -17.19 -7.50
N VAL A 52 1.54 -17.21 -6.94
CA VAL A 52 2.65 -16.37 -7.40
C VAL A 52 2.94 -16.54 -8.89
N ASN A 53 2.84 -17.76 -9.43
CA ASN A 53 3.08 -18.02 -10.85
C ASN A 53 2.05 -17.30 -11.74
N SER A 54 0.79 -17.23 -11.30
CA SER A 54 -0.27 -16.49 -12.00
C SER A 54 0.03 -14.98 -11.97
N ILE A 55 0.50 -14.46 -10.83
CA ILE A 55 0.84 -13.04 -10.67
C ILE A 55 2.03 -12.65 -11.58
N ILE A 56 3.11 -13.43 -11.57
CA ILE A 56 4.31 -13.11 -12.34
C ILE A 56 4.24 -13.49 -13.82
N SER A 57 3.16 -14.14 -14.27
CA SER A 57 2.94 -14.46 -15.69
C SER A 57 2.95 -13.20 -16.59
N GLN A 58 2.62 -12.05 -16.00
CA GLN A 58 2.64 -10.73 -16.65
C GLN A 58 4.04 -10.09 -16.65
N SER A 59 5.04 -10.70 -16.00
CA SER A 59 6.42 -10.21 -15.87
C SER A 59 7.43 -11.32 -16.25
N PRO A 60 7.75 -11.49 -17.55
CA PRO A 60 8.61 -12.58 -18.04
C PRO A 60 10.01 -12.62 -17.41
N SER A 61 10.55 -11.47 -16.99
CA SER A 61 11.84 -11.39 -16.31
C SER A 61 11.86 -12.10 -14.95
N LEU A 62 10.72 -12.12 -14.23
CA LEU A 62 10.62 -12.78 -12.94
C LEU A 62 10.43 -14.30 -13.04
N ALA A 63 9.80 -14.75 -14.13
CA ALA A 63 9.62 -16.19 -14.38
C ALA A 63 10.97 -16.93 -14.51
N ASN A 64 12.03 -16.22 -14.90
CA ASN A 64 13.38 -16.75 -15.08
C ASN A 64 14.28 -16.58 -13.84
N ALA A 65 13.71 -16.31 -12.66
CA ALA A 65 14.49 -16.21 -11.43
C ALA A 65 15.29 -17.51 -11.17
N PRO A 66 16.57 -17.42 -10.75
CA PRO A 66 17.44 -18.59 -10.61
C PRO A 66 17.07 -19.52 -9.45
N SER A 67 16.28 -19.03 -8.49
CA SER A 67 15.74 -19.79 -7.36
C SER A 67 14.47 -19.13 -6.82
N LYS A 68 13.70 -19.85 -6.00
CA LYS A 68 12.53 -19.31 -5.32
C LYS A 68 12.90 -18.24 -4.28
N LYS A 69 14.08 -18.36 -3.67
CA LYS A 69 14.67 -17.31 -2.83
C LYS A 69 14.91 -16.02 -3.62
N ALA A 70 15.55 -16.12 -4.78
CA ALA A 70 15.83 -14.96 -5.63
C ALA A 70 14.52 -14.29 -6.12
N LEU A 71 13.52 -15.10 -6.47
CA LEU A 71 12.19 -14.61 -6.82
C LEU A 71 11.55 -13.85 -5.65
N TYR A 72 11.55 -14.43 -4.45
CA TYR A 72 11.01 -13.80 -3.25
C TYR A 72 11.69 -12.45 -2.98
N LEU A 73 13.03 -12.42 -2.98
CA LEU A 73 13.80 -11.21 -2.69
C LEU A 73 13.47 -10.11 -3.71
N THR A 74 13.42 -10.45 -4.99
CA THR A 74 13.06 -9.50 -6.06
C THR A 74 11.65 -8.93 -5.86
N LEU A 75 10.67 -9.80 -5.58
CA LEU A 75 9.29 -9.40 -5.29
C LEU A 75 9.14 -8.61 -4.00
N SER A 76 10.07 -8.75 -3.05
CA SER A 76 10.06 -8.01 -1.79
C SER A 76 10.80 -6.67 -1.88
N ASP A 77 11.78 -6.56 -2.78
CA ASP A 77 12.61 -5.37 -2.91
C ASP A 77 11.97 -4.30 -3.80
N ARG A 78 11.21 -4.69 -4.83
CA ARG A 78 10.56 -3.77 -5.76
C ARG A 78 9.16 -4.24 -6.16
N PRO A 79 8.18 -3.32 -6.26
CA PRO A 79 6.88 -3.68 -6.80
C PRO A 79 6.97 -3.98 -8.29
N ILE A 80 6.11 -4.88 -8.76
CA ILE A 80 5.84 -5.10 -10.18
C ILE A 80 4.47 -4.56 -10.56
N ILE A 81 4.34 -4.12 -11.80
CA ILE A 81 3.10 -3.61 -12.36
C ILE A 81 2.34 -4.76 -13.04
N ILE A 82 1.06 -4.90 -12.71
CA ILE A 82 0.18 -5.97 -13.19
C ILE A 82 -1.19 -5.40 -13.56
N ASP A 83 -2.06 -6.25 -14.12
CA ASP A 83 -3.45 -5.95 -14.48
C ASP A 83 -3.54 -4.73 -15.43
N ASP A 84 -2.71 -4.69 -16.48
CA ASP A 84 -2.68 -3.58 -17.44
C ASP A 84 -2.41 -2.22 -16.76
N ALA A 85 -1.39 -2.20 -15.91
CA ALA A 85 -0.99 -1.04 -15.09
C ALA A 85 -2.05 -0.52 -14.11
N LYS A 86 -3.09 -1.30 -13.82
CA LYS A 86 -4.12 -0.93 -12.84
C LYS A 86 -3.70 -1.21 -11.41
N LYS A 87 -2.73 -2.10 -11.19
CA LYS A 87 -2.25 -2.42 -9.84
C LYS A 87 -0.76 -2.70 -9.83
N SER A 88 -0.13 -2.46 -8.68
CA SER A 88 1.20 -2.99 -8.40
C SER A 88 1.12 -4.09 -7.36
N PHE A 89 2.02 -5.07 -7.45
CA PHE A 89 2.18 -6.16 -6.50
C PHE A 89 3.59 -6.17 -5.91
N GLN A 90 3.68 -6.41 -4.61
CA GLN A 90 4.94 -6.61 -3.89
C GLN A 90 4.72 -7.59 -2.73
N LEU A 91 5.77 -8.26 -2.27
CA LEU A 91 5.72 -9.02 -1.02
C LEU A 91 6.20 -8.14 0.14
N ASP A 92 5.49 -8.20 1.26
CA ASP A 92 6.05 -7.71 2.52
C ASP A 92 7.29 -8.55 2.86
N ARG A 93 8.43 -7.90 2.99
CA ARG A 93 9.73 -8.56 3.13
C ARG A 93 9.87 -9.39 4.41
N LYS A 94 9.12 -9.04 5.45
CA LYS A 94 9.20 -9.73 6.75
C LYS A 94 8.32 -10.97 6.78
N SER A 95 7.09 -10.85 6.29
CA SER A 95 6.05 -11.86 6.44
C SER A 95 5.80 -12.68 5.16
N GLY A 96 6.22 -12.19 3.99
CA GLY A 96 5.86 -12.78 2.69
C GLY A 96 4.40 -12.57 2.29
N LYS A 97 3.66 -11.73 3.03
CA LYS A 97 2.27 -11.43 2.74
C LYS A 97 2.17 -10.46 1.57
N LYS A 98 1.08 -10.56 0.81
CA LYS A 98 0.86 -9.77 -0.40
C LYS A 98 0.64 -8.29 -0.05
N CYS A 99 1.26 -7.40 -0.80
CA CYS A 99 0.99 -5.97 -0.80
C CYS A 99 0.50 -5.57 -2.19
N TYR A 100 -0.57 -4.78 -2.26
CA TYR A 100 -1.08 -4.23 -3.51
C TYR A 100 -1.15 -2.71 -3.44
N MET A 101 -0.95 -2.05 -4.56
CA MET A 101 -1.37 -0.66 -4.73
C MET A 101 -2.33 -0.60 -5.91
N LEU A 102 -3.51 -0.05 -5.70
CA LEU A 102 -4.46 0.28 -6.75
C LEU A 102 -4.01 1.59 -7.40
N ALA A 103 -3.70 1.57 -8.70
CA ALA A 103 -3.33 2.77 -9.43
C ALA A 103 -4.51 3.74 -9.48
N ALA A 104 -4.26 5.05 -9.56
CA ALA A 104 -5.32 6.05 -9.74
C ALA A 104 -6.27 5.73 -10.91
N ARG A 105 -5.75 5.15 -12.00
CA ARG A 105 -6.53 4.68 -13.16
C ARG A 105 -7.52 3.55 -12.86
N SER A 106 -7.33 2.83 -11.76
CA SER A 106 -8.22 1.76 -11.31
C SER A 106 -9.26 2.23 -10.29
N LEU A 107 -9.17 3.48 -9.84
CA LEU A 107 -10.08 4.06 -8.87
C LEU A 107 -11.25 4.76 -9.57
N HIS A 108 -12.40 4.76 -8.91
CA HIS A 108 -13.53 5.56 -9.33
C HIS A 108 -13.36 6.99 -8.79
N ILE A 109 -13.05 7.92 -9.68
CA ILE A 109 -12.82 9.34 -9.36
C ILE A 109 -13.98 10.14 -9.96
N ILE A 110 -14.71 10.89 -9.13
CA ILE A 110 -15.78 11.76 -9.65
C ILE A 110 -15.18 12.82 -10.58
N TRP A 111 -15.72 12.87 -11.80
CA TRP A 111 -15.23 13.66 -12.92
C TRP A 111 -13.79 13.33 -13.39
N GLY A 112 -13.26 12.14 -13.07
CA GLY A 112 -11.90 11.73 -13.44
C GLY A 112 -11.63 11.67 -14.95
N ASP A 113 -12.67 11.53 -15.76
CA ASP A 113 -12.60 11.53 -17.23
C ASP A 113 -12.80 12.93 -17.86
N ASP A 114 -12.96 13.97 -17.04
CA ASP A 114 -13.18 15.35 -17.47
C ASP A 114 -11.92 16.19 -17.27
N ASP A 115 -11.30 16.57 -18.38
CA ASP A 115 -10.02 17.31 -18.44
C ASP A 115 -10.08 18.74 -17.87
N ARG A 116 -11.30 19.24 -17.60
CA ARG A 116 -11.52 20.50 -16.89
C ARG A 116 -11.15 20.37 -15.41
N TYR A 117 -11.29 19.17 -14.85
CA TYR A 117 -11.10 18.90 -13.42
C TYR A 117 -9.89 18.00 -13.13
N TRP A 118 -9.60 17.02 -13.99
CA TRP A 118 -8.52 16.05 -13.80
C TRP A 118 -7.67 15.89 -15.05
N ILE A 119 -6.36 15.88 -14.90
CA ILE A 119 -5.41 15.58 -15.97
C ILE A 119 -4.67 14.29 -15.62
N TRP A 120 -4.60 13.37 -16.55
CA TRP A 120 -3.73 12.20 -16.44
C TRP A 120 -2.34 12.56 -16.93
N THR A 121 -1.33 12.35 -16.08
CA THR A 121 0.03 12.80 -16.37
C THR A 121 1.05 11.80 -15.88
N ALA A 122 2.18 11.71 -16.58
CA ALA A 122 3.32 10.90 -16.15
C ALA A 122 4.13 11.65 -15.09
N MET A 123 4.58 10.95 -14.06
CA MET A 123 5.59 11.47 -13.13
C MET A 123 6.77 10.50 -13.04
N PRO A 124 8.02 10.98 -13.15
CA PRO A 124 9.21 10.10 -13.18
C PRO A 124 9.39 9.22 -11.93
N ASP A 125 8.83 9.64 -10.81
CA ASP A 125 8.91 8.94 -9.52
C ASP A 125 7.61 8.23 -9.14
N SER A 126 6.66 8.12 -10.08
CA SER A 126 5.48 7.25 -9.96
C SER A 126 5.83 5.81 -10.29
N ARG A 127 5.22 4.86 -9.59
CA ARG A 127 5.25 3.43 -9.94
C ARG A 127 4.45 3.14 -11.22
N PHE A 128 3.40 3.92 -11.47
CA PHE A 128 2.50 3.75 -12.60
C PHE A 128 2.82 4.72 -13.74
N PRO A 129 2.48 4.36 -15.00
CA PRO A 129 2.70 5.22 -16.17
C PRO A 129 2.02 6.59 -16.05
N GLU A 130 0.85 6.63 -15.42
CA GLU A 130 0.07 7.85 -15.22
C GLU A 130 -0.45 7.94 -13.78
N VAL A 131 -0.54 9.18 -13.29
CA VAL A 131 -1.17 9.58 -12.03
C VAL A 131 -2.31 10.56 -12.31
N ALA A 132 -3.28 10.67 -11.41
CA ALA A 132 -4.37 11.62 -11.57
C ALA A 132 -3.99 12.97 -10.94
N ASN A 133 -3.83 14.01 -11.75
CA ASN A 133 -3.60 15.38 -11.31
C ASN A 133 -4.94 16.15 -11.25
N LEU A 134 -5.37 16.47 -10.03
CA LEU A 134 -6.52 17.32 -9.78
C LEU A 134 -6.19 18.78 -10.12
N ARG A 135 -6.85 19.34 -11.14
CA ARG A 135 -6.74 20.77 -11.46
C ARG A 135 -7.49 21.62 -10.45
N LEU A 136 -8.79 21.37 -10.32
CA LEU A 136 -9.70 22.15 -9.49
C LEU A 136 -11.01 21.39 -9.30
N VAL A 137 -11.49 21.22 -8.07
CA VAL A 137 -12.87 20.79 -7.78
C VAL A 137 -13.39 21.46 -6.51
N TRP A 138 -14.73 21.52 -6.38
CA TRP A 138 -15.40 21.82 -5.11
C TRP A 138 -15.72 20.54 -4.32
N TRP A 139 -15.95 19.44 -5.05
CA TRP A 139 -16.31 18.13 -4.54
C TRP A 139 -15.18 17.16 -4.89
N LEU A 140 -14.54 16.59 -3.88
CA LEU A 140 -13.56 15.52 -4.04
C LEU A 140 -14.16 14.20 -3.56
N GLU A 141 -14.21 13.22 -4.46
CA GLU A 141 -14.64 11.88 -4.14
C GLU A 141 -13.88 10.87 -4.99
N ILE A 142 -13.13 10.01 -4.29
CA ILE A 142 -12.36 8.92 -4.87
C ILE A 142 -12.77 7.65 -4.14
N ARG A 143 -13.04 6.58 -4.88
CA ARG A 143 -13.38 5.26 -4.33
C ARG A 143 -12.52 4.18 -4.94
N GLY A 144 -12.06 3.26 -4.10
CA GLY A 144 -11.31 2.07 -4.49
C GLY A 144 -11.95 0.81 -3.93
N MET A 145 -11.77 -0.30 -4.64
CA MET A 145 -12.27 -1.61 -4.22
C MET A 145 -11.19 -2.65 -4.44
N ILE A 146 -11.01 -3.54 -3.47
CA ILE A 146 -10.16 -4.72 -3.61
C ILE A 146 -10.88 -5.94 -3.04
N ASN A 147 -10.82 -7.05 -3.76
CA ASN A 147 -11.41 -8.30 -3.33
C ASN A 147 -10.54 -8.95 -2.25
N ASN A 148 -11.17 -9.44 -1.18
CA ASN A 148 -10.49 -10.05 -0.05
C ASN A 148 -9.64 -11.27 -0.45
N LEU A 149 -10.11 -12.07 -1.42
CA LEU A 149 -9.41 -13.26 -1.92
C LEU A 149 -8.11 -12.95 -2.68
N ALA A 150 -7.94 -11.70 -3.14
CA ALA A 150 -6.67 -11.28 -3.72
C ALA A 150 -5.56 -11.16 -2.66
N LEU A 151 -5.92 -10.89 -1.41
CA LEU A 151 -5.00 -10.66 -0.31
C LEU A 151 -4.55 -11.98 0.33
N SER A 152 -3.48 -11.94 1.11
CA SER A 152 -3.14 -13.08 1.97
C SER A 152 -4.21 -13.25 3.05
N PRO A 153 -4.78 -14.45 3.27
CA PRO A 153 -5.88 -14.64 4.22
C PRO A 153 -5.42 -14.52 5.68
N ASN A 154 -6.37 -14.34 6.59
CA ASN A 154 -6.16 -14.26 8.04
C ASN A 154 -5.05 -13.27 8.42
N THR A 155 -5.09 -12.08 7.83
CA THR A 155 -4.04 -11.07 7.99
C THR A 155 -4.71 -9.72 8.22
N GLN A 156 -4.25 -8.98 9.23
CA GLN A 156 -4.68 -7.60 9.42
C GLN A 156 -4.00 -6.72 8.36
N TYR A 157 -4.79 -5.98 7.60
CA TYR A 157 -4.32 -5.03 6.59
C TYR A 157 -4.65 -3.61 7.00
N ALA A 158 -3.90 -2.67 6.43
CA ALA A 158 -4.24 -1.26 6.43
C ALA A 158 -4.19 -0.71 5.00
N ALA A 159 -5.09 0.21 4.70
CA ALA A 159 -5.10 0.97 3.45
C ALA A 159 -4.47 2.35 3.66
N TYR A 160 -3.70 2.81 2.68
CA TYR A 160 -2.97 4.08 2.71
C TYR A 160 -3.25 4.84 1.42
N LEU A 161 -3.67 6.10 1.55
CA LEU A 161 -3.77 7.01 0.42
C LEU A 161 -2.37 7.52 0.08
N VAL A 162 -1.92 7.37 -1.16
CA VAL A 162 -0.58 7.81 -1.62
C VAL A 162 -0.70 8.90 -2.68
N PHE A 163 -0.14 10.07 -2.40
CA PHE A 163 -0.35 11.28 -3.19
C PHE A 163 0.78 12.30 -3.06
N LYS A 164 0.72 13.38 -3.84
CA LYS A 164 1.56 14.58 -3.69
C LYS A 164 0.73 15.85 -3.76
N LEU A 165 1.25 16.90 -3.12
CA LEU A 165 0.77 18.27 -3.23
C LEU A 165 1.90 19.13 -3.78
N ILE A 166 1.84 19.46 -5.06
CA ILE A 166 2.81 20.34 -5.73
C ILE A 166 2.11 21.67 -5.96
N ASP A 167 2.41 22.67 -5.13
CA ASP A 167 1.61 23.91 -5.06
C ASP A 167 0.10 23.66 -4.81
N GLY A 168 -0.18 22.62 -4.01
CA GLY A 168 -1.51 22.22 -3.57
C GLY A 168 -2.21 23.31 -2.77
N TYR A 169 -3.50 23.49 -3.02
CA TYR A 169 -4.38 24.44 -2.31
C TYR A 169 -5.73 23.83 -1.98
N GLY A 170 -6.41 24.37 -0.98
CA GLY A 170 -7.70 23.89 -0.50
C GLY A 170 -7.60 22.63 0.37
N PHE A 171 -6.40 22.18 0.75
CA PHE A 171 -6.18 21.02 1.63
C PHE A 171 -5.64 21.41 3.01
N GLU A 172 -5.25 22.68 3.17
CA GLU A 172 -4.66 23.26 4.38
C GLU A 172 -5.67 23.54 5.50
N THR A 173 -6.96 23.62 5.17
CA THR A 173 -8.04 23.96 6.12
C THR A 173 -9.27 23.07 6.00
N LEU A 174 -9.26 22.12 5.07
CA LEU A 174 -10.40 21.25 4.79
C LEU A 174 -10.17 19.86 5.39
N PRO A 175 -11.00 19.44 6.36
CA PRO A 175 -11.03 18.06 6.81
C PRO A 175 -11.48 17.15 5.67
N VAL A 176 -10.83 16.01 5.50
CA VAL A 176 -11.16 14.99 4.50
C VAL A 176 -11.54 13.70 5.22
N ASP A 177 -12.65 13.09 4.83
CA ASP A 177 -13.11 11.81 5.34
C ASP A 177 -12.39 10.69 4.55
N LEU A 178 -11.58 9.89 5.23
CA LEU A 178 -10.98 8.66 4.70
C LEU A 178 -11.72 7.48 5.31
N SER A 179 -12.18 6.53 4.49
CA SER A 179 -12.87 5.35 5.01
C SER A 179 -12.35 4.05 4.42
N VAL A 180 -12.48 2.98 5.22
CA VAL A 180 -12.24 1.60 4.83
C VAL A 180 -13.35 0.74 5.43
N GLY A 181 -13.94 -0.15 4.65
CA GLY A 181 -14.95 -1.08 5.13
C GLY A 181 -14.98 -2.37 4.32
N VAL A 182 -15.32 -3.47 4.98
CA VAL A 182 -15.57 -4.75 4.32
C VAL A 182 -17.07 -4.88 4.08
N GLU A 183 -17.47 -5.36 2.90
CA GLU A 183 -18.86 -5.63 2.57
C GLU A 183 -19.53 -6.50 3.66
N GLY A 184 -20.74 -6.11 4.11
CA GLY A 184 -21.44 -6.80 5.19
C GLY A 184 -20.85 -6.64 6.60
N GLY A 185 -19.66 -6.04 6.72
CA GLY A 185 -18.94 -5.84 7.97
C GLY A 185 -18.97 -4.41 8.51
N HIS A 186 -18.03 -4.13 9.44
CA HIS A 186 -17.84 -2.79 10.00
C HIS A 186 -17.04 -1.91 9.04
N SER A 187 -17.46 -0.65 8.90
CA SER A 187 -16.69 0.39 8.22
C SER A 187 -16.11 1.37 9.23
N SER A 188 -14.87 1.76 9.01
CA SER A 188 -14.17 2.80 9.77
C SER A 188 -14.04 4.06 8.92
N THR A 189 -14.23 5.22 9.53
CA THR A 189 -13.97 6.53 8.89
C THR A 189 -13.10 7.36 9.81
N LYS A 190 -12.04 7.94 9.24
CA LYS A 190 -11.12 8.88 9.88
C LYS A 190 -11.24 10.23 9.21
N ILE A 191 -11.22 11.29 10.02
CA ILE A 191 -11.18 12.67 9.52
C ILE A 191 -9.72 13.13 9.59
N VAL A 192 -9.17 13.59 8.48
CA VAL A 192 -7.75 13.94 8.36
C VAL A 192 -7.57 15.31 7.71
N CYS A 193 -6.34 15.83 7.73
CA CYS A 193 -5.95 16.95 6.90
C CYS A 193 -4.80 16.53 5.99
N LEU A 194 -5.00 16.72 4.67
CA LEU A 194 -4.07 16.24 3.65
C LEU A 194 -2.86 17.16 3.44
N ASP A 195 -2.83 18.38 4.00
CA ASP A 195 -1.65 19.23 3.98
C ASP A 195 -0.68 18.85 5.14
N PRO A 196 0.56 18.39 4.84
CA PRO A 196 1.55 18.07 5.87
C PRO A 196 2.08 19.30 6.62
N ASN A 197 1.91 20.53 6.11
CA ASN A 197 2.62 21.74 6.55
C ASN A 197 1.74 22.83 7.17
N VAL A 198 0.50 22.53 7.58
CA VAL A 198 -0.44 23.55 8.09
C VAL A 198 0.14 24.37 9.26
N GLU A 199 0.92 23.77 10.17
CA GLU A 199 1.50 24.51 11.31
C GLU A 199 2.45 25.63 10.89
N ARG A 200 3.23 25.43 9.81
CA ARG A 200 4.08 26.49 9.23
C ARG A 200 3.24 27.59 8.57
N ARG A 201 2.11 27.23 7.96
CA ARG A 201 1.20 28.16 7.28
C ARG A 201 0.17 28.84 8.21
N GLN A 202 -0.04 28.36 9.43
CA GLN A 202 -0.87 29.02 10.45
C GLN A 202 -0.28 30.33 10.98
N ASN A 203 1.01 30.59 10.72
CA ASN A 203 1.64 31.88 10.96
C ASN A 203 1.38 32.90 9.84
N SER A 204 0.69 32.51 8.76
CA SER A 204 0.19 33.44 7.75
C SER A 204 -1.00 34.22 8.32
N ARG A 205 -0.94 35.55 8.29
CA ARG A 205 -2.03 36.44 8.76
C ARG A 205 -3.39 36.13 8.11
N HIS A 206 -3.39 35.55 6.90
CA HIS A 206 -4.60 35.18 6.15
C HIS A 206 -5.40 34.02 6.76
N ALA A 207 -4.75 32.99 7.31
CA ALA A 207 -5.44 31.79 7.83
C ALA A 207 -6.14 32.06 9.18
N ARG A 208 -5.56 32.95 10.01
CA ARG A 208 -6.15 33.37 11.29
C ARG A 208 -7.36 34.30 11.11
N PHE A 209 -7.40 35.08 10.02
CA PHE A 209 -8.45 36.09 9.81
C PHE A 209 -9.86 35.52 9.58
N TYR A 210 -9.97 34.26 9.14
CA TYR A 210 -11.25 33.60 8.84
C TYR A 210 -11.61 32.43 9.79
N GLY A 211 -10.83 32.19 10.86
CA GLY A 211 -11.09 31.07 11.80
C GLY A 211 -11.08 29.67 11.17
N ARG A 212 -10.54 29.51 9.95
CA ARG A 212 -10.57 28.24 9.20
C ARG A 212 -9.48 27.25 9.62
N ALA A 213 -8.37 27.75 10.18
CA ALA A 213 -7.28 26.91 10.66
C ALA A 213 -7.71 25.94 11.77
N ASP A 214 -8.67 26.35 12.61
CA ASP A 214 -9.15 25.55 13.76
C ASP A 214 -9.84 24.25 13.33
N ARG A 215 -10.37 24.18 12.11
CA ARG A 215 -11.08 23.00 11.59
C ARG A 215 -10.21 21.75 11.47
N VAL A 216 -8.90 21.93 11.35
CA VAL A 216 -7.94 20.85 11.09
C VAL A 216 -6.87 20.70 12.18
N VAL A 217 -7.04 21.40 13.30
CA VAL A 217 -6.15 21.29 14.46
C VAL A 217 -6.29 19.90 15.08
N GLY A 218 -5.16 19.24 15.32
CA GLY A 218 -5.12 17.90 15.92
C GLY A 218 -5.51 16.76 14.97
N LEU A 219 -5.92 17.05 13.72
CA LEU A 219 -6.22 15.99 12.76
C LEU A 219 -4.94 15.28 12.30
N PRO A 220 -4.98 13.95 12.07
CA PRO A 220 -3.88 13.19 11.48
C PRO A 220 -3.43 13.79 10.15
N ARG A 221 -2.12 13.71 9.91
CA ARG A 221 -1.44 14.28 8.74
C ARG A 221 -0.67 13.21 7.98
N PRO A 222 -0.46 13.41 6.68
CA PRO A 222 0.34 12.48 5.91
C PRO A 222 1.82 12.53 6.34
N GLY A 223 2.46 11.37 6.32
CA GLY A 223 3.91 11.23 6.42
C GLY A 223 4.57 11.27 5.04
N VAL A 224 5.86 11.57 5.01
CA VAL A 224 6.67 11.51 3.77
C VAL A 224 7.31 10.13 3.67
N ARG A 225 7.11 9.46 2.54
CA ARG A 225 7.71 8.17 2.20
C ARG A 225 9.15 8.35 1.70
N SER A 226 9.92 7.26 1.66
CA SER A 226 11.29 7.26 1.14
C SER A 226 11.39 7.58 -0.35
N ASP A 227 10.31 7.38 -1.11
CA ASP A 227 10.17 7.74 -2.53
C ASP A 227 9.71 9.20 -2.75
N GLY A 228 9.52 9.96 -1.67
CA GLY A 228 9.13 11.37 -1.72
C GLY A 228 7.62 11.60 -1.89
N TRP A 229 6.81 10.54 -1.99
CA TRP A 229 5.35 10.65 -1.94
C TRP A 229 4.85 10.86 -0.51
N LEU A 230 3.66 11.47 -0.37
CA LEU A 230 2.94 11.54 0.89
C LEU A 230 2.09 10.28 1.05
N GLU A 231 2.01 9.75 2.28
CA GLU A 231 1.05 8.71 2.64
C GLU A 231 0.28 9.04 3.91
N ILE A 232 -0.98 8.62 3.96
CA ILE A 232 -1.78 8.65 5.18
C ILE A 232 -2.64 7.40 5.28
N GLU A 233 -2.69 6.81 6.48
CA GLU A 233 -3.52 5.63 6.74
C GLU A 233 -5.01 5.98 6.72
N MET A 234 -5.77 5.26 5.91
CA MET A 234 -7.22 5.40 5.78
C MET A 234 -7.97 4.60 6.86
N GLY A 235 -7.45 3.42 7.20
CA GLY A 235 -8.08 2.50 8.14
C GLY A 235 -7.53 1.09 8.01
N GLU A 236 -8.00 0.21 8.91
CA GLU A 236 -7.57 -1.17 9.03
C GLU A 236 -8.75 -2.13 8.81
N PHE A 237 -8.46 -3.33 8.35
CA PHE A 237 -9.44 -4.39 8.15
C PHE A 237 -8.75 -5.75 8.22
N ASN A 238 -9.51 -6.82 8.47
CA ASN A 238 -8.98 -8.18 8.46
C ASN A 238 -9.30 -8.85 7.13
N SER A 239 -8.30 -9.48 6.51
CA SER A 239 -8.54 -10.33 5.36
C SER A 239 -9.08 -11.69 5.80
N GLY A 240 -10.11 -12.15 5.11
CA GLY A 240 -10.87 -13.37 5.39
C GLY A 240 -10.66 -14.43 4.31
N LEU A 241 -11.53 -15.44 4.33
CA LEU A 241 -11.61 -16.49 3.31
C LEU A 241 -12.84 -16.33 2.41
N GLU A 242 -13.67 -15.33 2.69
CA GLU A 242 -14.91 -15.08 1.97
C GLU A 242 -14.68 -14.12 0.80
N ASN A 243 -15.54 -14.23 -0.22
CA ASN A 243 -15.50 -13.39 -1.41
C ASN A 243 -16.15 -12.02 -1.13
N GLU A 244 -15.52 -11.23 -0.28
CA GLU A 244 -16.00 -9.91 0.14
C GLU A 244 -15.21 -8.80 -0.56
N GLU A 245 -15.86 -7.68 -0.81
CA GLU A 245 -15.19 -6.47 -1.27
C GLU A 245 -14.78 -5.57 -0.12
N VAL A 246 -13.51 -5.13 -0.14
CA VAL A 246 -13.01 -4.08 0.72
C VAL A 246 -13.12 -2.76 -0.01
N GLN A 247 -13.99 -1.89 0.48
CA GLN A 247 -14.26 -0.57 -0.07
C GLN A 247 -13.45 0.49 0.66
N MET A 248 -12.84 1.39 -0.10
CA MET A 248 -12.03 2.49 0.40
C MET A 248 -12.52 3.80 -0.21
N SER A 249 -12.58 4.89 0.56
CA SER A 249 -12.99 6.18 0.00
C SER A 249 -12.23 7.38 0.58
N VAL A 250 -12.08 8.40 -0.25
CA VAL A 250 -11.56 9.74 0.08
C VAL A 250 -12.64 10.74 -0.28
N ILE A 251 -13.22 11.41 0.70
CA ILE A 251 -14.40 12.25 0.53
C ILE A 251 -14.19 13.62 1.18
N GLU A 252 -14.28 14.68 0.38
CA GLU A 252 -14.46 16.06 0.83
C GLU A 252 -15.48 16.75 -0.07
N ILE A 253 -16.72 16.86 0.43
CA ILE A 253 -17.86 17.37 -0.34
C ILE A 253 -18.63 18.45 0.43
N LYS A 254 -18.21 18.73 1.66
CA LYS A 254 -18.99 19.49 2.65
C LYS A 254 -18.55 20.95 2.70
N ALA A 255 -17.30 21.24 2.35
CA ALA A 255 -16.75 22.58 2.50
C ALA A 255 -17.23 23.57 1.44
N GLY A 256 -17.53 23.10 0.22
CA GLY A 256 -17.85 23.98 -0.91
C GLY A 256 -16.69 24.91 -1.30
N GLU A 257 -15.45 24.52 -0.98
CA GLU A 257 -14.23 25.27 -1.26
C GLU A 257 -13.43 24.58 -2.37
N THR A 258 -12.85 25.40 -3.26
CA THR A 258 -12.03 24.89 -4.37
C THR A 258 -10.73 24.31 -3.84
N LYS A 259 -10.34 23.16 -4.39
CA LYS A 259 -9.05 22.50 -4.12
C LYS A 259 -8.44 21.97 -5.40
N GLY A 260 -7.12 21.94 -5.46
CA GLY A 260 -6.38 21.63 -6.68
C GLY A 260 -4.90 21.35 -6.43
N ASN A 261 -4.21 21.00 -7.52
CA ASN A 261 -2.82 20.56 -7.56
C ASN A 261 -2.52 19.40 -6.59
N PHE A 262 -3.42 18.42 -6.59
CA PHE A 262 -3.29 17.15 -5.89
C PHE A 262 -3.01 16.03 -6.89
N PHE A 263 -1.93 15.30 -6.69
CA PHE A 263 -1.49 14.24 -7.59
C PHE A 263 -1.70 12.90 -6.89
N LEU A 264 -2.62 12.09 -7.37
CA LEU A 264 -2.94 10.79 -6.81
C LEU A 264 -2.13 9.69 -7.50
N GLU A 265 -1.28 8.99 -6.77
CA GLU A 265 -0.68 7.75 -7.27
C GLU A 265 -1.68 6.60 -7.17
N GLY A 266 -2.32 6.46 -6.00
CA GLY A 266 -3.20 5.34 -5.74
C GLY A 266 -3.53 5.11 -4.26
N ILE A 267 -4.07 3.93 -3.99
CA ILE A 267 -4.33 3.43 -2.62
C ILE A 267 -3.53 2.15 -2.41
N GLU A 268 -2.61 2.15 -1.44
CA GLU A 268 -1.78 1.00 -1.07
C GLU A 268 -2.44 0.20 0.06
N VAL A 269 -2.58 -1.10 -0.14
CA VAL A 269 -3.08 -2.07 0.83
C VAL A 269 -1.93 -2.99 1.20
N ARG A 270 -1.49 -2.90 2.46
CA ARG A 270 -0.35 -3.68 2.98
C ARG A 270 -0.65 -4.26 4.37
N PRO A 271 -0.05 -5.40 4.73
CA PRO A 271 -0.20 -5.99 6.05
C PRO A 271 0.16 -4.98 7.13
N LYS A 272 -0.64 -4.94 8.20
CA LYS A 272 -0.28 -4.22 9.41
C LYS A 272 0.71 -5.07 10.18
N VAL A 273 1.83 -4.46 10.58
CA VAL A 273 2.79 -5.14 11.45
C VAL A 273 2.21 -5.09 12.87
N ASP A 274 1.97 -6.25 13.47
CA ASP A 274 1.74 -6.33 14.92
C ASP A 274 3.01 -5.83 15.61
N ASN A 275 2.88 -4.72 16.34
CA ASN A 275 3.97 -4.18 17.18
C ASN A 275 4.16 -5.03 18.43
#